data_AF-A0A158IDM0-F1
#
_entry.id   AF-A0A158IDM0-F1
#
_cell.length_a   1.000
_cell.length_b   1.000
_cell.length_c   1.000
_cell.angle_alpha   90.00
_cell.angle_beta   90.00
_cell.angle_gamma   90.00
#
_symmetry.space_group_name_H-M   'P 1'
#
loop_
_entity.id
_entity.type
_entity.pdbx_description
1 polymer ?
#
loop_
_entity_poly.entity_id
_entity_poly.type
_entity_poly.pdbx_seq_one_letter_code
_entity_poly.pdbx_strand_id
1 'polypeptide(L)'
;MTLTVGSALPDFEAISSHGPMRLHDWLGGEWALIFAFKAMSPTCSTEFAVLETLHKAYEACGARVLGVSIDMDETVSAWLGDLRDALDCTPSFTLVNDPSGAVPRLLGFIDETASQASLYRTALLVAPDRRIAMTLTYPVTNGRSFSEILRTLKAVELTAQRKVATSSTWTDGQPVMLPPSLAQEQAEAMYPQGVKVLRPYLRIVAQP
;
A
#
# COMPACT_ATOMS: atom_id res chain seq x y z
N MET A 1 -12.69 15.30 1.31
CA MET A 1 -13.40 14.00 1.43
C MET A 1 -12.39 13.00 1.97
N THR A 2 -12.67 12.33 3.08
CA THR A 2 -11.72 11.38 3.67
C THR A 2 -11.91 10.02 3.03
N LEU A 3 -10.87 9.51 2.39
CA LEU A 3 -10.85 8.15 1.85
C LEU A 3 -10.71 7.14 3.00
N THR A 4 -11.57 6.14 3.03
CA THR A 4 -11.59 5.07 4.04
C THR A 4 -11.58 3.70 3.38
N VAL A 5 -11.32 2.64 4.15
CA VAL A 5 -11.44 1.25 3.68
C VAL A 5 -12.82 1.01 3.07
N GLY A 6 -12.84 0.43 1.87
CA GLY A 6 -14.04 0.19 1.06
C GLY A 6 -14.43 1.34 0.13
N SER A 7 -13.87 2.54 0.30
CA SER A 7 -14.09 3.67 -0.63
C SER A 7 -13.58 3.33 -2.03
N ALA A 8 -14.28 3.79 -3.07
CA ALA A 8 -13.78 3.71 -4.43
C ALA A 8 -12.59 4.68 -4.60
N LEU A 9 -11.53 4.20 -5.26
CA LEU A 9 -10.39 5.03 -5.62
C LEU A 9 -10.82 6.04 -6.69
N PRO A 10 -10.66 7.36 -6.46
CA PRO A 10 -10.94 8.36 -7.48
C PRO A 10 -10.04 8.19 -8.70
N ASP A 11 -10.56 8.46 -9.90
CA ASP A 11 -9.79 8.41 -11.14
C ASP A 11 -9.22 9.79 -11.48
N PHE A 12 -8.04 9.83 -12.12
CA PHE A 12 -7.41 11.05 -12.58
C PHE A 12 -6.48 10.79 -13.76
N GLU A 13 -6.15 11.85 -14.49
CA GLU A 13 -5.13 11.87 -15.54
C GLU A 13 -3.92 12.66 -15.05
N ALA A 14 -2.71 12.19 -15.38
CA ALA A 14 -1.46 12.85 -15.01
C ALA A 14 -0.35 12.51 -16.00
N ILE A 15 0.73 13.30 -15.99
CA ILE A 15 2.00 12.92 -16.59
C ILE A 15 2.83 12.25 -15.50
N SER A 16 3.23 11.00 -15.74
CA SER A 16 4.08 10.24 -14.83
C SER A 16 5.51 10.16 -15.33
N SER A 17 6.40 9.63 -14.49
CA SER A 17 7.77 9.26 -14.88
C SER A 17 7.84 8.27 -16.07
N HIS A 18 6.74 7.58 -16.39
CA HIS A 18 6.63 6.65 -17.52
C HIS A 18 5.75 7.19 -18.67
N GLY A 19 5.41 8.48 -18.64
CA GLY A 19 4.56 9.14 -19.64
C GLY A 19 3.13 9.38 -19.17
N PRO A 20 2.23 9.82 -20.08
CA PRO A 20 0.84 10.10 -19.76
C PRO A 20 0.13 8.86 -19.23
N MET A 21 -0.67 9.04 -18.18
CA MET A 21 -1.44 7.96 -17.56
C MET A 21 -2.83 8.42 -17.16
N ARG A 22 -3.76 7.46 -17.14
CA ARG A 22 -5.03 7.54 -16.42
C ARG A 22 -5.00 6.51 -15.30
N LEU A 23 -5.27 6.90 -14.06
CA LEU A 23 -5.03 6.07 -12.87
C LEU A 23 -5.72 4.71 -12.98
N HIS A 24 -6.98 4.67 -13.38
CA HIS A 24 -7.75 3.42 -13.47
C HIS A 24 -7.26 2.49 -14.58
N ASP A 25 -6.75 3.05 -15.68
CA ASP A 25 -6.17 2.26 -16.77
C ASP A 25 -4.78 1.73 -16.37
N TRP A 26 -3.99 2.57 -15.69
CA TRP A 26 -2.72 2.16 -15.08
C TRP A 26 -2.92 1.11 -13.98
N LEU A 27 -3.99 1.18 -13.20
CA LEU A 27 -4.29 0.15 -12.19
C LEU A 27 -4.72 -1.16 -12.85
N GLY A 28 -5.52 -1.06 -13.92
CA GLY A 28 -6.10 -2.21 -14.59
C GLY A 28 -6.98 -3.03 -13.63
N GLY A 29 -6.55 -4.27 -13.37
CA GLY A 29 -7.14 -5.19 -12.40
C GLY A 29 -6.09 -5.76 -11.43
N GLU A 30 -5.04 -4.99 -11.15
CA GLU A 30 -3.96 -5.36 -10.22
C GLU A 30 -4.13 -4.64 -8.88
N TRP A 31 -3.39 -5.07 -7.87
CA TRP A 31 -3.26 -4.32 -6.63
C TRP A 31 -2.44 -3.04 -6.87
N ALA A 32 -2.59 -2.03 -6.02
CA ALA A 32 -1.68 -0.90 -6.02
C ALA A 32 -1.34 -0.39 -4.62
N LEU A 33 -0.09 -0.02 -4.44
CA LEU A 33 0.39 0.86 -3.38
C LEU A 33 0.51 2.28 -3.95
N ILE A 34 -0.31 3.21 -3.44
CA ILE A 34 -0.24 4.63 -3.80
C ILE A 34 0.17 5.41 -2.57
N PHE A 35 1.24 6.21 -2.62
CA PHE A 35 1.77 6.88 -1.44
C PHE A 35 2.25 8.30 -1.73
N ALA A 36 2.10 9.18 -0.74
CA ALA A 36 2.63 10.54 -0.80
C ALA A 36 4.14 10.56 -0.55
N PHE A 37 4.88 11.41 -1.25
CA PHE A 37 6.29 11.68 -0.93
C PHE A 37 6.63 13.15 -1.13
N LYS A 38 7.76 13.56 -0.54
CA LYS A 38 8.35 14.88 -0.73
C LYS A 38 9.82 14.73 -1.09
N ALA A 39 10.24 15.34 -2.19
CA ALA A 39 11.64 15.43 -2.59
C ALA A 39 12.46 16.25 -1.59
N MET A 40 13.79 16.10 -1.63
CA MET A 40 14.72 16.80 -0.73
C MET A 40 14.42 16.57 0.76
N SER A 41 13.89 15.38 1.11
CA SER A 41 13.54 15.01 2.49
C SER A 41 14.33 13.77 2.92
N PRO A 42 15.05 13.81 4.06
CA PRO A 42 15.87 12.68 4.49
C PRO A 42 15.04 11.42 4.74
N THR A 43 13.87 11.55 5.38
CA THR A 43 12.98 10.41 5.64
C THR A 43 12.39 9.84 4.36
N CYS A 44 12.05 10.67 3.36
CA CYS A 44 11.61 10.14 2.06
C CYS A 44 12.75 9.42 1.33
N SER A 45 13.99 9.91 1.47
CA SER A 45 15.16 9.28 0.84
C SER A 45 15.37 7.86 1.38
N THR A 46 15.27 7.67 2.70
CA THR A 46 15.38 6.32 3.29
C THR A 46 14.19 5.43 2.93
N GLU A 47 12.98 5.99 2.88
CA GLU A 47 11.76 5.30 2.45
C GLU A 47 11.89 4.76 1.01
N PHE A 48 12.39 5.56 0.07
CA PHE A 48 12.57 5.18 -1.34
C PHE A 48 13.61 4.07 -1.50
N ALA A 49 14.75 4.16 -0.79
CA ALA A 49 15.77 3.11 -0.82
C ALA A 49 15.20 1.76 -0.35
N VAL A 50 14.46 1.74 0.76
CA VAL A 50 13.81 0.51 1.25
C VAL A 50 12.74 0.01 0.27
N LEU A 51 11.88 0.90 -0.22
CA LEU A 51 10.81 0.52 -1.14
C LEU A 51 11.36 -0.08 -2.44
N GLU A 52 12.44 0.47 -2.98
CA GLU A 52 13.10 -0.08 -4.17
C GLU A 52 13.59 -1.52 -3.92
N THR A 53 14.20 -1.81 -2.76
CA THR A 53 14.60 -3.19 -2.43
C THR A 53 13.41 -4.15 -2.30
N LEU A 54 12.23 -3.64 -1.94
CA LEU A 54 11.00 -4.41 -1.78
C LEU A 54 10.16 -4.44 -3.06
N HIS A 55 10.50 -3.68 -4.09
CA HIS A 55 9.62 -3.45 -5.24
C HIS A 55 9.27 -4.76 -5.94
N LYS A 56 10.26 -5.64 -6.17
CA LYS A 56 10.03 -6.97 -6.74
C LYS A 56 9.08 -7.85 -5.91
N ALA A 57 9.05 -7.68 -4.59
CA ALA A 57 8.15 -8.43 -3.73
C ALA A 57 6.71 -7.90 -3.83
N TYR A 58 6.51 -6.60 -4.06
CA TYR A 58 5.20 -6.04 -4.42
C TYR A 58 4.75 -6.55 -5.78
N GLU A 59 5.62 -6.52 -6.79
CA GLU A 59 5.31 -7.05 -8.14
C GLU A 59 4.95 -8.54 -8.10
N ALA A 60 5.64 -9.33 -7.28
CA ALA A 60 5.34 -10.75 -7.09
C ALA A 60 3.96 -11.01 -6.45
N CYS A 61 3.41 -10.02 -5.73
CA CYS A 61 2.04 -10.02 -5.22
C CYS A 61 1.03 -9.37 -6.20
N GLY A 62 1.43 -9.10 -7.45
CA GLY A 62 0.60 -8.43 -8.44
C GLY A 62 0.23 -7.00 -8.03
N ALA A 63 1.11 -6.30 -7.31
CA ALA A 63 0.90 -4.92 -6.90
C ALA A 63 1.80 -3.95 -7.65
N ARG A 64 1.19 -2.91 -8.23
CA ARG A 64 1.88 -1.75 -8.80
C ARG A 64 2.19 -0.73 -7.72
N VAL A 65 3.22 0.09 -7.92
CA VAL A 65 3.63 1.12 -6.97
C VAL A 65 3.61 2.49 -7.64
N LEU A 66 2.94 3.45 -6.99
CA LEU A 66 2.81 4.85 -7.43
C LEU A 66 3.15 5.82 -6.29
N GLY A 67 4.22 6.58 -6.47
CA GLY A 67 4.54 7.74 -5.64
C GLY A 67 3.88 9.00 -6.18
N VAL A 68 3.30 9.83 -5.30
CA VAL A 68 2.71 11.12 -5.67
C VAL A 68 3.34 12.25 -4.84
N SER A 69 3.77 13.33 -5.49
CA SER A 69 4.37 14.51 -4.86
C SER A 69 3.70 15.81 -5.32
N ILE A 70 3.92 16.89 -4.55
CA ILE A 70 3.62 18.29 -4.92
C ILE A 70 4.87 19.08 -5.33
N ASP A 71 6.04 18.44 -5.38
CA ASP A 71 7.28 19.09 -5.80
C ASP A 71 7.35 19.16 -7.35
N MET A 72 8.11 20.11 -7.87
CA MET A 72 8.32 20.29 -9.31
C MET A 72 9.18 19.16 -9.90
N ASP A 73 9.02 18.87 -11.20
CA ASP A 73 9.77 17.83 -11.91
C ASP A 73 11.29 18.00 -11.78
N GLU A 74 11.80 19.23 -11.87
CA GLU A 74 13.24 19.49 -11.73
C GLU A 74 13.74 19.20 -10.31
N THR A 75 12.92 19.47 -9.29
CA THR A 75 13.26 19.20 -7.89
C THR A 75 13.31 17.70 -7.63
N VAL A 76 12.33 16.97 -8.16
CA VAL A 76 12.27 15.51 -8.06
C VAL A 76 13.43 14.88 -8.83
N SER A 77 13.71 15.33 -10.05
CA SER A 77 14.82 14.82 -10.86
C SER A 77 16.19 15.05 -10.20
N ALA A 78 16.41 16.23 -9.61
CA ALA A 78 17.65 16.51 -8.88
C ALA A 78 17.78 15.58 -7.66
N TRP A 79 16.70 15.46 -6.88
CA TRP A 79 16.67 14.59 -5.70
C TRP A 79 16.89 13.10 -6.04
N LEU A 80 16.30 12.60 -7.13
CA LEU A 80 16.57 11.23 -7.62
C LEU A 80 18.04 11.03 -8.01
N GLY A 81 18.70 12.08 -8.52
CA GLY A 81 20.15 12.09 -8.73
C GLY A 81 20.93 11.88 -7.42
N ASP A 82 20.53 12.58 -6.36
CA ASP A 82 21.13 12.42 -5.02
C ASP A 82 20.87 11.03 -4.43
N LEU A 83 19.67 10.46 -4.62
CA LEU A 83 19.36 9.10 -4.17
C LEU A 83 20.25 8.05 -4.84
N ARG A 84 20.48 8.20 -6.14
CA ARG A 84 21.36 7.32 -6.90
C ARG A 84 22.81 7.42 -6.41
N ASP A 85 23.31 8.64 -6.18
CA ASP A 85 24.69 8.86 -5.74
C ASP A 85 24.93 8.42 -4.29
N ALA A 86 24.03 8.79 -3.37
CA ALA A 86 24.23 8.60 -1.93
C ALA A 86 23.72 7.25 -1.40
N LEU A 87 22.70 6.67 -2.03
CA LEU A 87 21.98 5.47 -1.52
C LEU A 87 21.93 4.32 -2.53
N ASP A 88 22.57 4.44 -3.71
CA ASP A 88 22.47 3.48 -4.81
C ASP A 88 21.00 3.14 -5.16
N CYS A 89 20.12 4.15 -5.04
CA CYS A 89 18.69 3.99 -5.23
C CYS A 89 18.26 4.65 -6.54
N THR A 90 17.79 3.82 -7.48
CA THR A 90 17.11 4.28 -8.71
C THR A 90 15.70 3.70 -8.71
N PRO A 91 14.69 4.46 -8.22
CA PRO A 91 13.31 3.98 -8.14
C PRO A 91 12.80 3.50 -9.49
N SER A 92 12.35 2.25 -9.55
CA SER A 92 11.79 1.63 -10.76
C SER A 92 10.27 1.70 -10.84
N PHE A 93 9.62 2.19 -9.78
CA PHE A 93 8.17 2.40 -9.70
C PHE A 93 7.72 3.74 -10.31
N THR A 94 6.42 3.88 -10.53
CA THR A 94 5.84 5.06 -11.19
C THR A 94 5.79 6.24 -10.23
N LEU A 95 6.15 7.44 -10.71
CA LEU A 95 6.05 8.69 -9.96
C LEU A 95 5.16 9.68 -10.68
N VAL A 96 4.34 10.42 -9.93
CA VAL A 96 3.56 11.57 -10.40
C VAL A 96 3.93 12.78 -9.58
N ASN A 97 4.33 13.84 -10.26
CA ASN A 97 4.62 15.14 -9.66
C ASN A 97 3.48 16.08 -10.04
N ASP A 98 2.74 16.56 -9.05
CA ASP A 98 1.61 17.45 -9.26
C ASP A 98 1.73 18.70 -8.37
N PRO A 99 2.48 19.72 -8.81
CA PRO A 99 2.66 20.96 -8.06
C PRO A 99 1.38 21.73 -7.78
N SER A 100 0.30 21.48 -8.55
CA SER A 100 -1.02 22.04 -8.27
C SER A 100 -1.64 21.46 -7.00
N GLY A 101 -1.24 20.24 -6.64
CA GLY A 101 -1.78 19.44 -5.55
C GLY A 101 -3.21 18.94 -5.80
N ALA A 102 -3.73 19.01 -7.02
CA ALA A 102 -5.05 18.50 -7.37
C ALA A 102 -5.15 16.98 -7.10
N VAL A 103 -4.16 16.20 -7.56
CA VAL A 103 -4.10 14.75 -7.36
C VAL A 103 -3.91 14.39 -5.88
N PRO A 104 -2.94 14.96 -5.14
CA PRO A 104 -2.84 14.75 -3.69
C PRO A 104 -4.11 15.11 -2.91
N ARG A 105 -4.83 16.20 -3.24
CA ARG A 105 -6.12 16.52 -2.59
C ARG A 105 -7.18 15.48 -2.87
N LEU A 106 -7.26 15.02 -4.12
CA LEU A 106 -8.20 13.97 -4.54
C LEU A 106 -7.96 12.67 -3.77
N LEU A 107 -6.69 12.35 -3.50
CA LEU A 107 -6.26 11.16 -2.74
C LEU A 107 -6.26 11.38 -1.22
N GLY A 108 -6.62 12.57 -0.72
CA GLY A 108 -6.62 12.88 0.72
C GLY A 108 -5.23 12.94 1.35
N PHE A 109 -4.19 13.27 0.56
CA PHE A 109 -2.80 13.34 1.01
C PHE A 109 -2.39 14.72 1.53
N ILE A 110 -3.23 15.75 1.37
CA ILE A 110 -2.91 17.12 1.80
C ILE A 110 -3.50 17.43 3.17
N ASP A 111 -2.66 18.05 4.01
CA ASP A 111 -3.06 18.74 5.23
C ASP A 111 -3.63 20.11 4.89
N GLU A 112 -4.96 20.19 4.81
CA GLU A 112 -5.69 21.43 4.57
C GLU A 112 -5.69 22.37 5.79
N THR A 113 -5.17 21.93 6.95
CA THR A 113 -5.08 22.77 8.17
C THR A 113 -3.76 23.51 8.28
N ALA A 114 -2.75 23.10 7.50
CA ALA A 114 -1.44 23.73 7.47
C ALA A 114 -1.49 25.08 6.75
N SER A 115 -0.72 26.06 7.24
CA SER A 115 -0.61 27.39 6.62
C SER A 115 0.03 27.37 5.23
N GLN A 116 0.73 26.29 4.90
CA GLN A 116 1.24 25.96 3.58
C GLN A 116 0.83 24.53 3.26
N ALA A 117 0.47 24.25 1.99
CA ALA A 117 0.09 22.92 1.56
C ALA A 117 1.20 21.91 1.91
N SER A 118 0.89 21.01 2.84
CA SER A 118 1.82 20.01 3.34
C SER A 118 1.24 18.62 3.09
N LEU A 119 2.06 17.70 2.61
CA LEU A 119 1.65 16.32 2.43
C LEU A 119 1.69 15.58 3.76
N TYR A 120 0.61 14.88 4.10
CA TYR A 120 0.66 13.80 5.08
C TYR A 120 1.52 12.66 4.53
N ARG A 121 2.18 11.89 5.42
CA ARG A 121 2.82 10.62 5.01
C ARG A 121 1.75 9.54 4.91
N THR A 122 0.93 9.65 3.89
CA THR A 122 -0.16 8.72 3.64
C THR A 122 0.23 7.67 2.60
N ALA A 123 -0.22 6.44 2.81
CA ALA A 123 -0.18 5.35 1.85
C ALA A 123 -1.55 4.68 1.79
N LEU A 124 -1.96 4.32 0.58
CA LEU A 124 -3.17 3.59 0.27
C LEU A 124 -2.78 2.25 -0.33
N LEU A 125 -3.40 1.18 0.15
CA LEU A 125 -3.44 -0.09 -0.57
C LEU A 125 -4.79 -0.18 -1.28
N VAL A 126 -4.77 -0.44 -2.57
CA VAL A 126 -5.94 -0.50 -3.44
C VAL A 126 -6.05 -1.90 -4.03
N ALA A 127 -7.24 -2.48 -3.92
CA ALA A 127 -7.58 -3.77 -4.47
C ALA A 127 -7.85 -3.71 -5.99
N PRO A 128 -7.79 -4.86 -6.69
CA PRO A 128 -8.14 -4.99 -8.11
C PRO A 128 -9.50 -4.41 -8.52
N ASP A 129 -10.47 -4.41 -7.60
CA ASP A 129 -11.81 -3.82 -7.80
C ASP A 129 -11.84 -2.29 -7.61
N ARG A 130 -10.65 -1.67 -7.50
CA ARG A 130 -10.42 -0.24 -7.32
C ARG A 130 -10.97 0.30 -6.01
N ARG A 131 -11.13 -0.56 -4.99
CA ARG A 131 -11.48 -0.13 -3.64
C ARG A 131 -10.26 -0.07 -2.74
N ILE A 132 -10.29 0.86 -1.80
CA ILE A 132 -9.24 1.02 -0.82
C ILE A 132 -9.33 -0.13 0.19
N ALA A 133 -8.28 -0.93 0.27
CA ALA A 133 -8.14 -2.05 1.20
C ALA A 133 -7.46 -1.61 2.51
N MET A 134 -6.59 -0.61 2.46
CA MET A 134 -5.92 -0.05 3.63
C MET A 134 -5.61 1.43 3.44
N THR A 135 -5.71 2.18 4.53
CA THR A 135 -5.18 3.54 4.64
C THR A 135 -4.17 3.59 5.79
N LEU A 136 -3.00 4.17 5.57
CA LEU A 136 -1.99 4.42 6.60
C LEU A 136 -1.57 5.88 6.52
N THR A 137 -1.66 6.62 7.63
CA THR A 137 -1.22 8.02 7.69
C THR A 137 -0.29 8.21 8.88
N TYR A 138 0.96 8.55 8.61
CA TYR A 138 1.95 8.92 9.63
C TYR A 138 2.17 10.45 9.66
N PRO A 139 2.60 11.00 10.80
CA PRO A 139 3.17 12.34 10.83
C PRO A 139 4.39 12.44 9.92
N VAL A 140 4.67 13.64 9.38
CA VAL A 140 5.81 13.87 8.49
C VAL A 140 7.18 13.58 9.13
N THR A 141 7.24 13.46 10.45
CA THR A 141 8.43 13.11 11.24
C THR A 141 8.76 11.62 11.25
N ASN A 142 7.83 10.75 10.85
CA ASN A 142 7.96 9.30 11.01
C ASN A 142 7.88 8.59 9.66
N GLY A 143 8.93 7.83 9.32
CA GLY A 143 8.95 7.00 8.11
C GLY A 143 7.97 5.83 8.20
N ARG A 144 7.33 5.52 7.08
CA ARG A 144 6.44 4.36 6.92
C ARG A 144 7.27 3.08 6.81
N SER A 145 6.69 1.97 7.29
CA SER A 145 7.24 0.64 7.05
C SER A 145 6.61 0.03 5.80
N PHE A 146 7.34 0.05 4.67
CA PHE A 146 6.89 -0.62 3.45
C PHE A 146 6.88 -2.14 3.59
N SER A 147 7.63 -2.72 4.51
CA SER A 147 7.51 -4.15 4.85
C SER A 147 6.17 -4.47 5.50
N GLU A 148 5.65 -3.57 6.35
CA GLU A 148 4.35 -3.75 7.00
C GLU A 148 3.19 -3.58 6.01
N ILE A 149 3.33 -2.64 5.08
CA ILE A 149 2.36 -2.46 3.99
C ILE A 149 2.33 -3.72 3.10
N LEU A 150 3.49 -4.30 2.77
CA LEU A 150 3.60 -5.55 2.01
C LEU A 150 3.01 -6.75 2.78
N ARG A 151 3.28 -6.87 4.09
CA ARG A 151 2.68 -7.88 4.96
C ARG A 151 1.16 -7.77 4.96
N THR A 152 0.64 -6.54 5.02
CA THR A 152 -0.80 -6.27 4.97
C THR A 152 -1.40 -6.61 3.62
N LEU A 153 -0.72 -6.31 2.51
CA LEU A 153 -1.14 -6.74 1.16
C LEU A 153 -1.34 -8.26 1.11
N LYS A 154 -0.34 -9.03 1.53
CA LYS A 154 -0.45 -10.51 1.58
C LYS A 154 -1.60 -10.99 2.47
N ALA A 155 -1.80 -10.34 3.62
CA ALA A 155 -2.89 -10.68 4.54
C ALA A 155 -4.28 -10.42 3.93
N VAL A 156 -4.46 -9.26 3.31
CA VAL A 156 -5.74 -8.89 2.68
C VAL A 156 -6.00 -9.78 1.48
N GLU A 157 -4.99 -10.05 0.64
CA GLU A 157 -5.12 -10.96 -0.49
C GLU A 157 -5.56 -12.37 -0.03
N LEU A 158 -4.90 -12.91 0.99
CA LEU A 158 -5.25 -14.23 1.55
C LEU A 158 -6.69 -14.26 2.06
N THR A 159 -7.10 -13.25 2.83
CA THR A 159 -8.45 -13.19 3.41
C THR A 159 -9.55 -12.85 2.40
N ALA A 160 -9.21 -12.23 1.27
CA ALA A 160 -10.12 -12.04 0.14
C ALA A 160 -10.37 -13.36 -0.62
N GLN A 161 -9.35 -14.22 -0.73
CA GLN A 161 -9.44 -15.49 -1.47
C GLN A 161 -9.91 -16.67 -0.61
N ARG A 162 -9.72 -16.58 0.71
CA ARG A 162 -9.96 -17.67 1.67
C ARG A 162 -10.80 -17.14 2.82
N LYS A 163 -11.76 -17.95 3.30
CA LYS A 163 -12.60 -17.60 4.47
C LYS A 163 -11.83 -17.77 5.78
N VAL A 164 -10.76 -16.99 5.95
CA VAL A 164 -9.86 -16.98 7.11
C VAL A 164 -9.61 -15.55 7.58
N ALA A 165 -8.97 -15.40 8.74
CA ALA A 165 -8.49 -14.14 9.28
C ALA A 165 -7.04 -14.29 9.73
N THR A 166 -6.23 -13.24 9.58
CA THR A 166 -4.84 -13.20 10.04
C THR A 166 -4.74 -12.65 11.46
N SER A 167 -3.84 -13.18 12.28
CA SER A 167 -3.57 -12.66 13.63
C SER A 167 -2.86 -11.30 13.60
N SER A 168 -2.74 -10.66 14.76
CA SER A 168 -2.19 -9.30 14.91
C SER A 168 -0.74 -9.15 14.42
N THR A 169 0.07 -10.21 14.48
CA THR A 169 1.48 -10.21 14.04
C THR A 169 1.74 -11.22 12.93
N TRP A 170 0.69 -11.61 12.20
CA TRP A 170 0.77 -12.65 11.19
C TRP A 170 1.77 -12.28 10.10
N THR A 171 2.65 -13.22 9.75
CA THR A 171 3.44 -13.19 8.54
C THR A 171 3.11 -14.38 7.66
N ASP A 172 3.40 -14.25 6.37
CA ASP A 172 3.14 -15.29 5.37
C ASP A 172 3.72 -16.66 5.79
N GLY A 173 2.91 -17.70 5.63
CA GLY A 173 3.16 -19.06 6.11
C GLY A 173 2.70 -19.35 7.55
N GLN A 174 2.35 -18.34 8.35
CA GLN A 174 1.90 -18.57 9.73
C GLN A 174 0.43 -19.03 9.80
N PRO A 175 0.04 -19.76 10.87
CA PRO A 175 -1.33 -20.18 11.07
C PRO A 175 -2.34 -19.03 11.06
N VAL A 176 -3.54 -19.31 10.56
CA VAL A 176 -4.64 -18.37 10.41
C VAL A 176 -5.85 -18.79 11.25
N MET A 177 -6.78 -17.86 11.41
CA MET A 177 -7.94 -17.99 12.27
C MET A 177 -9.17 -18.23 11.43
N LEU A 178 -10.06 -19.11 11.90
CA LEU A 178 -11.34 -19.31 11.25
C LEU A 178 -12.35 -18.29 11.77
N PRO A 179 -13.15 -17.66 10.91
CA PRO A 179 -14.17 -16.73 11.35
C PRO A 179 -15.21 -17.45 12.23
N PRO A 180 -15.78 -16.79 13.25
CA PRO A 180 -16.80 -17.41 14.11
C PRO A 180 -18.04 -17.90 13.35
N SER A 181 -18.32 -17.31 12.19
CA SER A 181 -19.45 -17.65 11.32
C SER A 181 -19.29 -18.98 10.57
N LEU A 182 -18.10 -19.57 10.51
CA LEU A 182 -17.88 -20.86 9.84
C LEU A 182 -18.27 -22.01 10.78
N ALA A 183 -19.25 -22.85 10.40
CA ALA A 183 -19.64 -24.00 11.22
C ALA A 183 -18.47 -24.98 11.43
N GLN A 184 -18.47 -25.72 12.54
CA GLN A 184 -17.34 -26.60 12.88
C GLN A 184 -17.18 -27.74 11.87
N GLU A 185 -18.29 -28.35 11.44
CA GLU A 185 -18.30 -29.43 10.47
C GLU A 185 -17.78 -28.96 9.11
N GLN A 186 -18.14 -27.73 8.72
CA GLN A 186 -17.62 -27.11 7.49
C GLN A 186 -16.13 -26.82 7.60
N ALA A 187 -15.66 -26.34 8.75
CA ALA A 187 -14.25 -26.10 8.99
C ALA A 187 -13.43 -27.39 8.90
N GLU A 188 -13.89 -28.47 9.52
CA GLU A 188 -13.20 -29.78 9.48
C GLU A 188 -13.17 -30.36 8.06
N ALA A 189 -14.23 -30.17 7.28
CA ALA A 189 -14.26 -30.55 5.87
C ALA A 189 -13.32 -29.71 4.98
N MET A 190 -13.21 -28.41 5.25
CA MET A 190 -12.33 -27.50 4.49
C MET A 190 -10.85 -27.67 4.84
N TYR A 191 -10.53 -28.07 6.07
CA TYR A 191 -9.17 -28.16 6.60
C TYR A 191 -8.88 -29.56 7.15
N PRO A 192 -8.80 -30.60 6.30
CA PRO A 192 -8.58 -31.98 6.72
C PRO A 192 -7.23 -32.21 7.43
N GLN A 193 -6.27 -31.30 7.25
CA GLN A 193 -5.00 -31.27 7.99
C GLN A 193 -5.15 -30.95 9.48
N GLY A 194 -6.34 -30.51 9.92
CA GLY A 194 -6.70 -30.33 11.32
C GLY A 194 -7.08 -28.90 11.68
N VAL A 195 -8.07 -28.78 12.56
CA VAL A 195 -8.53 -27.52 13.15
C VAL A 195 -8.19 -27.52 14.64
N LYS A 196 -7.31 -26.62 15.07
CA LYS A 196 -6.98 -26.43 16.49
C LYS A 196 -8.03 -25.53 17.14
N VAL A 197 -8.89 -26.13 17.96
CA VAL A 197 -9.95 -25.42 18.70
C VAL A 197 -9.45 -25.07 20.11
N LEU A 198 -9.16 -23.79 20.37
CA LEU A 198 -8.85 -23.32 21.72
C LEU A 198 -10.10 -22.90 22.47
N ARG A 199 -11.03 -22.24 21.76
CA ARG A 199 -12.39 -21.89 22.19
C ARG A 199 -13.30 -21.93 20.95
N PRO A 200 -14.64 -21.97 21.11
CA PRO A 200 -15.54 -21.97 19.96
C PRO A 200 -15.29 -20.84 18.94
N TYR A 201 -14.92 -19.65 19.41
CA TYR A 201 -14.57 -18.50 18.56
C TYR A 201 -13.08 -18.39 18.21
N LEU A 202 -12.20 -19.15 18.88
CA LEU A 202 -10.75 -19.10 18.71
C LEU A 202 -10.27 -20.43 18.14
N ARG A 203 -10.41 -20.53 16.82
CA ARG A 203 -10.06 -21.72 16.03
C ARG A 203 -8.96 -21.36 15.05
N ILE A 204 -7.96 -22.23 14.96
CA ILE A 204 -6.71 -21.98 14.23
C ILE A 204 -6.48 -23.13 13.25
N VAL A 205 -6.07 -22.81 12.03
CA VAL A 205 -5.66 -23.77 10.99
C VAL A 205 -4.33 -23.36 10.40
N ALA A 206 -3.61 -24.29 9.78
CA ALA A 206 -2.48 -23.95 8.92
C ALA A 206 -2.98 -23.05 7.77
N GLN A 207 -2.13 -22.13 7.28
CA GLN A 207 -2.46 -21.31 6.13
C GLN A 207 -2.78 -22.21 4.92
N PRO A 208 -3.95 -22.04 4.27
CA PRO A 208 -4.35 -22.82 3.09
C PRO A 208 -3.72 -22.33 1.78
#